data_AF-A0A1S1LC44-F1
#
_entry.id   AF-A0A1S1LC44-F1
#
_cell.length_a   1.000
_cell.length_b   1.000
_cell.length_c   1.000
_cell.angle_alpha   90.00
_cell.angle_beta   90.00
_cell.angle_gamma   90.00
#
_symmetry.space_group_name_H-M   'P 1'
#
loop_
_entity.id
_entity.type
_entity.pdbx_description
1 polymer ?
#
loop_
_entity_poly.entity_id
_entity_poly.type
_entity_poly.pdbx_seq_one_letter_code
_entity_poly.pdbx_strand_id
1 'polypeptide(L)'
;MADVVTDREQINDIIHSRLSELDDIRSKFQAAEHAVGEAERRRDNLADEYAEKIEAFIETGWATRKGLSGQGHSLPKGRSRRRRTNTEPESQSGDTTAEESSL
;
A
#
# COMPACT_ATOMS: atom_id res chain seq x y z
N MET A 1 -35.51 37.34 4.32
CA MET A 1 -35.97 37.51 2.94
C MET A 1 -34.91 36.89 2.06
N ALA A 2 -35.21 35.81 1.35
CA ALA A 2 -34.28 35.23 0.38
C ALA A 2 -34.28 36.15 -0.83
N ASP A 3 -33.18 36.85 -1.06
CA ASP A 3 -32.99 37.68 -2.25
C ASP A 3 -32.91 36.71 -3.43
N VAL A 4 -33.98 36.66 -4.23
CA VAL A 4 -34.08 35.74 -5.36
C VAL A 4 -33.19 36.33 -6.47
N VAL A 5 -31.94 35.89 -6.49
CA VAL A 5 -30.99 36.20 -7.58
C VAL A 5 -31.64 35.72 -8.88
N THR A 6 -32.12 36.68 -9.66
CA THR A 6 -32.82 36.47 -10.95
C THR A 6 -31.92 36.82 -12.13
N ASP A 7 -30.75 37.39 -11.84
CA ASP A 7 -29.71 37.69 -12.81
C ASP A 7 -28.96 36.40 -13.18
N ARG A 8 -29.07 36.03 -14.45
CA ARG A 8 -28.49 34.80 -15.00
C ARG A 8 -26.96 34.81 -14.91
N GLU A 9 -26.32 35.98 -15.00
CA GLU A 9 -24.86 36.09 -14.92
C GLU A 9 -24.37 35.82 -13.50
N GLN A 10 -25.02 36.41 -12.50
CA GLN A 10 -24.71 36.17 -11.09
C GLN A 10 -24.94 34.72 -10.67
N ILE A 11 -26.01 34.08 -11.16
CA ILE A 11 -26.26 32.65 -10.90
C ILE A 11 -25.14 31.80 -11.50
N ASN A 12 -24.72 32.09 -12.74
CA ASN A 12 -23.65 31.34 -13.40
C ASN A 12 -22.32 31.47 -12.63
N ASP A 13 -21.96 32.67 -12.18
CA ASP A 13 -20.72 32.89 -11.43
C ASP A 13 -20.72 32.11 -10.10
N ILE A 14 -21.84 32.11 -9.38
CA ILE A 14 -21.99 31.33 -8.15
C ILE A 14 -21.88 29.83 -8.44
N ILE A 15 -22.55 29.34 -9.49
CA ILE A 15 -22.47 27.91 -9.88
C ILE A 15 -21.03 27.54 -10.24
N HIS A 16 -20.34 28.34 -11.04
CA HIS A 16 -18.96 28.07 -11.41
C HIS A 16 -18.02 28.07 -10.21
N SER A 17 -18.17 29.03 -9.29
CA SER A 17 -17.39 29.05 -8.04
C SER A 17 -17.63 27.79 -7.22
N ARG A 18 -18.87 27.35 -7.05
CA ARG A 18 -19.21 26.14 -6.27
C ARG A 18 -18.73 24.86 -6.93
N LEU A 19 -18.80 24.77 -8.26
CA LEU A 19 -18.26 23.64 -9.00
C LEU A 19 -16.73 23.57 -8.86
N SER A 20 -16.04 24.71 -8.94
CA SER A 20 -14.60 24.78 -8.69
C SER A 20 -14.24 24.34 -7.27
N GLU A 21 -15.00 24.77 -6.25
CA GLU A 21 -14.81 24.33 -4.86
C GLU A 21 -15.00 22.80 -4.72
N LEU A 22 -15.99 22.23 -5.41
CA LEU A 22 -16.23 20.78 -5.40
C LEU A 22 -15.09 20.01 -6.07
N ASP A 23 -14.57 20.51 -7.18
CA ASP A 23 -13.43 19.90 -7.87
C ASP A 23 -12.17 19.94 -7.01
N ASP A 24 -11.93 21.05 -6.30
CA ASP A 24 -10.83 21.18 -5.34
C ASP A 24 -10.96 20.18 -4.18
N ILE A 25 -12.17 20.06 -3.60
CA ILE A 25 -12.45 19.11 -2.52
C ILE A 25 -12.24 17.68 -3.03
N ARG A 26 -12.73 17.35 -4.22
CA ARG A 26 -12.55 16.02 -4.83
C ARG A 26 -11.07 15.70 -5.02
N SER A 27 -10.29 16.64 -5.52
CA SER A 27 -8.84 16.47 -5.69
C SER A 27 -8.14 16.21 -4.36
N LYS A 28 -8.44 17.01 -3.32
CA LYS A 28 -7.92 16.83 -1.97
C LYS A 28 -8.31 15.48 -1.37
N PHE A 29 -9.56 15.05 -1.58
CA PHE A 29 -10.06 13.77 -1.12
C PHE A 29 -9.29 12.60 -1.76
N GLN A 30 -9.11 12.61 -3.08
CA GLN A 30 -8.35 11.57 -3.79
C GLN A 30 -6.89 11.52 -3.33
N ALA A 31 -6.25 12.67 -3.11
CA ALA A 31 -4.89 12.74 -2.58
C ALA A 31 -4.80 12.13 -1.17
N ALA A 32 -5.80 12.40 -0.31
CA ALA A 32 -5.87 11.83 1.03
C ALA A 32 -6.07 10.31 1.00
N GLU A 33 -6.94 9.78 0.12
CA GLU A 33 -7.11 8.34 -0.05
C GLU A 33 -5.81 7.66 -0.48
N HIS A 34 -5.07 8.27 -1.41
CA HIS A 34 -3.77 7.76 -1.83
C HIS A 34 -2.76 7.72 -0.67
N ALA A 35 -2.69 8.80 0.12
CA ALA A 35 -1.80 8.88 1.28
C ALA A 35 -2.14 7.83 2.34
N VAL A 36 -3.43 7.55 2.57
CA VAL A 36 -3.87 6.46 3.46
C VAL A 36 -3.40 5.12 2.93
N GLY A 37 -3.61 4.84 1.64
CA GLY A 37 -3.16 3.59 1.02
C GLY A 37 -1.64 3.38 1.12
N GLU A 38 -0.84 4.43 0.94
CA GLU A 38 0.61 4.37 1.14
C GLU A 38 1.00 4.12 2.60
N ALA A 39 0.34 4.80 3.54
CA ALA A 39 0.58 4.61 4.96
C ALA A 39 0.24 3.18 5.41
N GLU A 40 -0.84 2.60 4.89
CA GLU A 40 -1.23 1.21 5.14
C GLU A 40 -0.20 0.23 4.58
N ARG A 41 0.24 0.40 3.33
CA ARG A 41 1.31 -0.43 2.75
C ARG A 41 2.60 -0.33 3.55
N ARG A 42 2.97 0.87 3.99
CA ARG A 42 4.17 1.09 4.81
C ARG A 42 4.05 0.42 6.17
N ARG A 43 2.91 0.59 6.84
CA ARG A 43 2.60 -0.12 8.09
C ARG A 43 2.72 -1.63 7.89
N ASP A 44 2.17 -2.13 6.78
CA ASP A 44 2.17 -3.55 6.50
C ASP A 44 3.58 -4.07 6.20
N ASN A 45 4.41 -3.34 5.46
CA ASN A 45 5.81 -3.71 5.25
C ASN A 45 6.60 -3.73 6.56
N LEU A 46 6.43 -2.72 7.42
CA LEU A 46 7.11 -2.65 8.72
C LEU A 46 6.66 -3.76 9.68
N ALA A 47 5.37 -4.09 9.68
CA ALA A 47 4.86 -5.20 10.47
C ALA A 47 5.45 -6.55 10.02
N ASP A 48 5.77 -6.67 8.74
CA ASP A 48 6.36 -7.85 8.12
C ASP A 48 7.84 -7.98 8.45
N GLU A 49 8.60 -6.88 8.33
CA GLU A 49 9.99 -6.80 8.75
C GLU A 49 10.14 -7.08 10.25
N TYR A 50 9.26 -6.49 11.07
CA TYR A 50 9.26 -6.72 12.52
C TYR A 50 9.00 -8.19 12.88
N ALA A 51 8.04 -8.83 12.21
CA ALA A 51 7.76 -10.25 12.41
C ALA A 51 8.96 -11.13 12.02
N GLU A 52 9.64 -10.80 10.92
CA GLU A 52 10.85 -11.49 10.47
C GLU A 52 11.99 -11.37 11.47
N LYS A 53 12.22 -10.16 12.03
CA LYS A 53 13.25 -9.94 13.05
C LYS A 53 12.95 -10.69 14.34
N ILE A 54 11.69 -10.74 14.78
CA ILE A 54 11.28 -11.56 15.93
C ILE A 54 11.60 -13.03 15.69
N GLU A 55 11.21 -13.57 14.54
CA GLU A 55 11.40 -14.98 14.26
C GLU A 55 12.90 -15.33 14.12
N ALA A 56 13.67 -14.50 13.40
CA ALA A 56 15.12 -14.66 13.31
C ALA A 56 15.78 -14.63 14.70
N PHE A 57 15.33 -13.74 15.60
CA PHE A 57 15.85 -13.67 16.96
C PHE A 57 15.50 -14.90 17.79
N ILE A 58 14.30 -15.47 17.61
CA ILE A 58 13.91 -16.75 18.23
C ILE A 58 14.74 -17.90 17.67
N GLU A 59 14.99 -17.93 16.35
CA GLU A 59 15.81 -18.97 15.69
C GLU A 59 17.26 -18.99 16.20
N THR A 60 17.80 -17.85 16.68
CA THR A 60 19.13 -17.83 17.32
C THR A 60 19.19 -18.62 18.63
N GLY A 61 18.06 -18.92 19.26
CA GLY A 61 17.97 -19.58 20.57
C GLY A 61 18.21 -18.67 21.77
N TRP A 62 18.53 -17.38 21.57
CA TRP A 62 18.74 -16.41 22.65
C TRP A 62 17.44 -15.88 23.26
N ALA A 63 16.31 -16.07 22.59
CA ALA A 63 15.01 -15.65 23.06
C ALA A 63 13.92 -16.68 22.79
N THR A 64 12.88 -16.64 23.60
CA THR A 64 11.66 -17.41 23.38
C THR A 64 10.51 -16.46 23.09
N ARG A 65 9.50 -16.95 22.36
CA ARG A 65 8.27 -16.19 22.08
C ARG A 65 7.61 -15.69 23.37
N LYS A 66 7.66 -16.48 24.45
CA LYS A 66 7.14 -16.12 25.78
C LYS A 66 7.96 -15.00 26.43
N GLY A 67 9.29 -15.06 26.35
CA GLY A 67 10.18 -14.02 26.85
C GLY A 67 10.00 -12.69 26.13
N LEU A 68 9.90 -12.72 24.80
CA LEU A 68 9.66 -11.53 23.98
C LEU A 68 8.28 -10.91 24.26
N SER A 69 7.24 -11.74 24.38
CA SER A 69 5.90 -11.26 24.73
C SER A 69 5.87 -10.59 26.11
N GLY A 70 6.65 -11.12 27.07
CA GLY A 70 6.80 -10.52 28.41
C GLY A 70 7.48 -9.15 28.40
N GLN A 71 8.23 -8.83 27.34
CA GLN A 71 8.88 -7.52 27.12
C GLN A 71 8.04 -6.59 26.24
N GLY A 72 6.83 -7.01 25.84
CA GLY A 72 5.94 -6.24 24.96
C GLY A 72 6.10 -6.53 23.47
N HIS A 73 6.99 -7.45 23.08
CA HIS A 73 7.16 -7.85 21.69
C HIS A 73 6.18 -8.96 21.32
N SER A 74 5.15 -8.63 20.52
CA SER A 74 4.18 -9.59 20.02
C SER A 74 4.05 -9.54 18.49
N LEU A 75 3.82 -10.69 17.88
CA LEU A 75 3.56 -10.77 16.44
C LEU A 75 2.19 -10.13 16.13
N PRO A 76 2.08 -9.32 15.06
CA PRO A 76 0.79 -8.80 14.61
C PRO A 76 -0.21 -9.94 14.36
N LYS A 77 -1.44 -9.79 14.86
CA LYS A 77 -2.49 -10.81 14.70
C LYS A 77 -2.69 -11.13 13.21
N GLY A 78 -2.71 -12.43 12.88
CA GLY A 78 -2.91 -12.92 11.51
C GLY A 78 -1.64 -13.16 10.69
N ARG A 79 -0.46 -12.75 11.17
CA ARG A 79 0.82 -12.95 10.46
C ARG A 79 1.56 -14.17 10.97
N SER A 80 0.98 -15.35 10.78
CA SER A 80 1.73 -16.60 10.82
C SER A 80 2.32 -16.80 9.42
N ARG A 81 3.53 -16.29 9.18
CA ARG A 81 4.27 -16.60 7.94
C ARG A 81 4.59 -18.10 7.97
N ARG A 82 3.70 -18.92 7.40
CA ARG A 82 4.07 -20.25 6.92
C ARG A 82 5.32 -20.05 6.08
N ARG A 83 6.46 -20.56 6.56
CA ARG A 83 7.73 -20.66 5.82
C ARG A 83 7.41 -20.93 4.36
N ARG A 84 7.56 -19.92 3.50
CA ARG A 84 7.68 -20.17 2.07
C ARG A 84 9.06 -20.78 1.93
N THR A 85 9.12 -22.10 1.90
CA THR A 85 10.28 -22.82 1.40
C THR A 85 10.57 -22.27 0.01
N ASN A 86 11.71 -21.59 -0.09
CA ASN A 86 12.25 -21.07 -1.32
C ASN A 86 12.59 -22.27 -2.21
N THR A 87 11.72 -22.58 -3.17
CA THR A 87 12.10 -23.43 -4.30
C THR A 87 12.32 -22.48 -5.47
N GLU A 88 13.58 -22.15 -5.70
CA GLU A 88 14.04 -21.42 -6.88
C GLU A 88 13.55 -22.15 -8.15
N PRO A 89 12.96 -21.46 -9.15
CA PRO A 89 12.95 -22.00 -10.49
C PRO A 89 14.36 -21.82 -11.06
N GLU A 90 15.05 -22.95 -11.22
CA GLU A 90 16.28 -23.10 -12.00
C GLU A 90 16.22 -22.26 -13.28
N SER A 91 17.26 -21.45 -13.48
CA SER A 91 17.54 -20.76 -14.72
C SER A 91 17.78 -21.78 -15.83
N GLN A 92 16.87 -21.91 -16.79
CA GLN A 92 17.17 -22.58 -18.05
C GLN A 92 17.53 -21.51 -19.09
N SER A 93 18.78 -21.05 -19.02
CA SER A 93 19.45 -20.45 -20.18
C SER A 93 19.81 -21.59 -21.12
N GLY A 94 19.10 -21.68 -22.24
CA GLY A 94 19.37 -22.59 -23.36
C GLY A 94 19.49 -21.77 -24.63
N ASP A 95 20.69 -21.25 -24.84
CA ASP A 95 21.22 -20.78 -26.12
C ASP A 95 21.20 -21.92 -27.16
N THR A 96 20.58 -21.70 -28.32
CA THR A 96 21.12 -22.16 -29.63
C THR A 96 20.48 -21.35 -30.76
N THR A 97 21.32 -20.48 -31.32
CA THR A 97 21.45 -20.00 -32.70
C THR A 97 20.79 -20.78 -33.86
N ALA A 98 20.57 -19.99 -34.92
CA ALA A 98 20.64 -20.28 -36.36
C ALA A 98 19.33 -20.67 -37.08
N GLU A 99 18.92 -19.83 -38.04
CA GLU A 99 18.74 -20.16 -39.47
C GLU A 99 17.27 -20.59 -39.72
N GLU A 100 16.54 -20.23 -40.77
CA GLU A 100 16.83 -19.79 -42.12
C GLU A 100 15.47 -19.42 -42.77
N SER A 101 15.50 -18.70 -43.89
CA SER A 101 14.55 -18.81 -45.01
C SER A 101 13.09 -18.37 -44.80
N SER A 102 12.69 -17.19 -45.29
CA SER A 102 12.43 -16.81 -46.69
C SER A 102 10.96 -16.95 -47.11
N LEU A 103 10.50 -15.88 -47.76
CA LEU A 103 9.26 -15.63 -48.54
C LEU A 103 8.03 -15.12 -47.76
#